data_AF-A0A1I1S3D6-F1
#
_entry.id   AF-A0A1I1S3D6-F1
#
_cell.length_a   1.000
_cell.length_b   1.000
_cell.length_c   1.000
_cell.angle_alpha   90.00
_cell.angle_beta   90.00
_cell.angle_gamma   90.00
#
_symmetry.space_group_name_H-M   'P 1'
#
loop_
_entity.id
_entity.type
_entity.pdbx_description
1 polymer ?
#
loop_
_entity_poly.entity_id
_entity_poly.type
_entity_poly.pdbx_seq_one_letter_code
_entity_poly.pdbx_strand_id
1 'polypeptide(L)' 'MITSTGTGTGSLRHADWFTSSHSNDQGGNCVAGARLGGGVMAVRDSKDPAGPAFVFPGDVWNSFVTALKAGAVAA' A
#
# COMPACT_ATOMS: atom_id res chain seq x y z
N MET A 1 14.40 1.02 14.41
CA MET A 1 14.91 2.08 13.51
C MET A 1 14.39 1.74 12.12
N ILE A 2 13.30 2.37 11.68
CA ILE A 2 12.77 2.17 10.32
C ILE A 2 13.62 3.02 9.39
N THR A 3 14.57 2.40 8.71
CA THR A 3 15.42 3.06 7.72
C THR A 3 14.55 3.37 6.50
N SER A 4 14.10 4.63 6.38
CA SER A 4 13.47 5.15 5.17
C SER A 4 14.49 5.13 4.03
N THR A 5 14.59 4.01 3.33
CA THR A 5 15.32 3.95 2.06
C THR A 5 14.44 4.65 1.03
N GLY A 6 14.86 5.84 0.61
CA GLY A 6 14.10 6.69 -0.30
C GLY A 6 13.98 6.06 -1.68
N THR A 7 12.89 5.33 -1.93
CA THR A 7 12.39 5.10 -3.28
C THR A 7 11.83 6.44 -3.76
N GLY A 8 12.57 7.12 -4.64
CA GLY A 8 12.22 8.45 -5.13
C GLY A 8 10.77 8.52 -5.60
N THR A 9 10.08 9.58 -5.21
CA THR A 9 8.67 9.89 -5.52
C THR A 9 8.30 9.73 -7.00
N GLY A 10 9.27 9.84 -7.92
CA GLY A 10 9.11 9.59 -9.35
C GLY A 10 8.71 8.15 -9.71
N SER A 11 9.13 7.14 -8.95
CA SER A 11 8.76 5.73 -9.19
C SER A 11 7.30 5.44 -8.85
N LEU A 12 6.70 6.18 -7.92
CA LEU A 12 5.34 5.94 -7.44
C LEU A 12 4.29 6.56 -8.38
N ARG A 13 4.64 7.66 -9.06
CA ARG A 13 3.76 8.31 -10.05
C ARG A 13 3.52 7.46 -11.30
N HIS A 14 4.49 6.63 -11.65
CA HIS A 14 4.45 5.74 -12.83
C HIS A 14 4.18 4.28 -12.47
N ALA A 15 3.82 3.98 -11.21
CA ALA A 15 3.53 2.63 -10.80
C ALA A 15 2.17 2.15 -11.34
N ASP A 16 2.06 0.85 -11.60
CA ASP A 16 0.81 0.22 -12.01
C ASP A 16 -0.13 0.05 -10.81
N TRP A 17 -0.91 1.10 -10.54
CA TRP A 17 -1.88 1.13 -9.44
C TRP A 17 -3.15 0.35 -9.75
N PHE A 18 -3.59 -0.48 -8.81
CA PHE A 18 -4.89 -1.14 -8.85
C PHE A 18 -5.72 -0.78 -7.62
N THR A 19 -7.01 -0.54 -7.85
CA THR A 19 -7.98 -0.21 -6.78
C THR A 19 -8.63 -1.50 -6.26
N SER A 20 -8.85 -1.57 -4.95
CA SER A 20 -9.58 -2.70 -4.35
C SER A 20 -11.03 -2.76 -4.83
N SER A 21 -11.56 -3.95 -5.11
CA SER A 21 -12.97 -4.18 -5.42
C SER A 21 -13.92 -3.81 -4.27
N HIS A 22 -13.38 -3.61 -3.07
CA HIS A 22 -14.12 -3.18 -1.88
C HIS A 22 -14.23 -1.64 -1.78
N SER A 23 -13.61 -0.90 -2.70
CA SER A 23 -13.77 0.55 -2.83
C SER A 23 -15.04 0.85 -3.63
N ASN A 24 -16.08 1.34 -2.96
CA ASN A 24 -17.28 1.87 -3.60
C ASN A 24 -17.44 3.37 -3.25
N ASP A 25 -18.23 4.08 -4.06
CA ASP A 25 -18.50 5.51 -3.87
C ASP A 25 -19.46 5.80 -2.69
N GLN A 26 -19.92 4.78 -1.97
CA GLN A 26 -20.91 4.89 -0.89
C GLN A 26 -20.31 4.94 0.53
N GLY A 27 -19.04 5.33 0.65
CA GLY A 27 -18.49 5.77 1.94
C GLY A 27 -17.82 4.67 2.75
N GLY A 28 -16.53 4.45 2.46
CA GLY A 28 -15.70 3.68 3.37
C GLY A 28 -14.23 3.98 3.21
N ASN A 29 -13.51 3.09 2.56
CA ASN A 29 -12.05 3.13 2.53
C ASN A 29 -11.55 2.82 1.12
N CYS A 30 -11.07 3.85 0.45
CA CYS A 30 -10.66 3.81 -0.94
C CYS A 30 -9.15 3.63 -0.97
N VAL A 31 -8.70 2.40 -1.24
CA VAL A 31 -7.28 2.04 -1.18
C VAL A 31 -6.82 1.58 -2.57
N ALA A 32 -5.69 2.14 -3.00
CA ALA A 32 -4.95 1.67 -4.18
C ALA A 32 -3.63 1.03 -3.76
N GLY A 33 -3.31 -0.11 -4.38
CA GLY A 33 -2.05 -0.80 -4.21
C GLY A 33 -1.23 -0.77 -5.50
N ALA A 34 0.09 -0.87 -5.39
CA ALA A 34 0.98 -1.08 -6.52
C ALA A 34 2.14 -2.02 -6.13
N ARG A 35 2.43 -2.99 -6.99
CA ARG A 35 3.63 -3.84 -6.86
C ARG A 35 4.77 -3.17 -7.60
N LEU A 36 5.83 -2.84 -6.87
CA LEU A 36 7.03 -2.19 -7.42
C LEU A 36 8.14 -3.23 -7.63
N GLY A 37 9.17 -2.83 -8.38
CA GLY A 37 10.39 -3.63 -8.52
C GLY A 37 11.03 -3.97 -7.17
N GLY A 38 11.77 -5.07 -7.11
CA GLY A 38 12.43 -5.53 -5.88
C GLY A 38 11.49 -6.14 -4.84
N GLY A 39 10.26 -6.51 -5.24
CA GLY A 39 9.31 -7.17 -4.35
C GLY A 39 8.72 -6.21 -3.31
N VAL A 40 8.53 -4.95 -3.67
CA VAL A 40 8.03 -3.90 -2.78
C VAL A 40 6.54 -3.65 -3.04
N MET A 41 5.77 -3.41 -1.98
CA MET A 41 4.35 -3.06 -2.05
C MET A 41 4.14 -1.60 -1.65
N ALA A 42 3.49 -0.83 -2.51
CA ALA A 42 3.04 0.52 -2.20
C ALA A 42 1.52 0.56 -1.99
N VAL A 43 1.06 1.39 -1.06
CA VAL A 43 -0.35 1.57 -0.72
C VAL A 43 -0.63 3.06 -0.54
N ARG A 44 -1.73 3.55 -1.13
CA ARG A 44 -2.19 4.94 -0.97
C ARG A 44 -3.71 5.03 -0.88
N ASP A 45 -4.19 6.21 -0.50
CA ASP A 45 -5.59 6.58 -0.68
C ASP A 45 -5.88 6.75 -2.19
N SER A 46 -6.88 6.03 -2.71
CA SER A 46 -7.25 6.18 -4.13
C SER A 46 -8.03 7.47 -4.41
N LYS A 47 -8.58 8.14 -3.39
CA LYS A 47 -9.21 9.47 -3.51
C LYS A 47 -8.19 10.60 -3.56
N ASP A 48 -6.98 10.37 -3.07
CA ASP A 48 -5.85 11.29 -3.21
C ASP A 48 -4.68 10.62 -3.94
N PRO A 49 -4.77 10.39 -5.27
CA PRO A 49 -3.68 9.81 -6.05
C PRO A 49 -2.40 10.65 -6.00
N ALA A 50 -2.50 11.94 -5.66
CA ALA A 50 -1.37 12.83 -5.56
C ALA A 50 -0.76 12.90 -4.16
N GLY A 51 -1.45 12.36 -3.17
CA GLY A 51 -1.00 12.25 -1.80
C GLY A 51 0.17 11.28 -1.60
N PRO A 52 0.65 11.19 -0.35
CA PRO A 52 1.71 10.27 0.02
C PRO A 52 1.27 8.81 -0.10
N ALA A 53 2.21 7.95 -0.48
CA ALA A 53 2.03 6.50 -0.47
C ALA A 53 2.95 5.86 0.58
N PHE A 54 2.44 4.84 1.27
CA PHE A 54 3.20 4.00 2.17
C PHE A 54 3.86 2.88 1.37
N VAL A 55 5.14 2.60 1.65
CA VAL A 55 5.95 1.64 0.91
C VAL A 55 6.52 0.61 1.87
N PHE A 56 6.30 -0.67 1.57
CA PHE A 56 6.66 -1.80 2.41
C PHE A 56 7.50 -2.81 1.62
N PRO A 57 8.54 -3.42 2.23
CA PRO A 57 9.08 -4.68 1.74
C PRO A 57 7.97 -5.73 1.60
N GLY A 58 8.01 -6.56 0.57
CA GLY A 58 6.93 -7.50 0.26
C GLY A 58 6.75 -8.60 1.30
N ASP A 59 7.81 -9.04 1.95
CA ASP A 59 7.78 -9.97 3.07
C ASP A 59 7.05 -9.36 4.28
N VAL A 60 7.34 -8.11 4.61
CA VAL A 60 6.65 -7.35 5.66
C VAL A 60 5.17 -7.17 5.32
N TRP A 61 4.86 -6.81 4.06
CA TRP A 61 3.48 -6.70 3.60
C TRP A 61 2.71 -8.02 3.72
N ASN A 62 3.33 -9.13 3.32
CA ASN A 62 2.72 -10.46 3.43
C ASN A 62 2.50 -10.86 4.89
N SER A 63 3.47 -10.60 5.77
CA SER A 63 3.34 -10.84 7.21
C SER A 63 2.18 -10.03 7.80
N PHE A 64 2.09 -8.74 7.47
CA PHE A 64 0.99 -7.86 7.88
C PHE A 64 -0.38 -8.38 7.44
N VAL A 65 -0.55 -8.73 6.16
CA VAL A 65 -1.81 -9.27 5.63
C VAL A 65 -2.16 -10.62 6.29
N THR A 66 -1.16 -11.44 6.59
CA THR A 66 -1.36 -12.73 7.28
C THR A 66 -1.84 -12.52 8.71
N ALA A 67 -1.23 -11.58 9.44
CA ALA A 67 -1.65 -11.22 10.79
C ALA A 67 -3.08 -10.65 10.80
N LEU A 68 -3.43 -9.79 9.84
CA LEU A 68 -4.79 -9.26 9.68
C LEU A 68 -5.82 -10.37 9.50
N LYS A 69 -5.54 -11.33 8.61
CA LYS A 69 -6.43 -12.48 8.37
C LYS A 69 -6.60 -13.37 9.62
N ALA A 70 -5.57 -13.45 10.44
CA ALA A 70 -5.58 -14.20 11.69
C ALA A 70 -6.21 -13.45 12.87
N GLY A 71 -6.61 -12.18 12.69
CA GLY A 71 -7.07 -11.32 13.79
C GLY A 71 -5.97 -10.99 14.80
N ALA A 72 -4.69 -11.12 14.40
CA ALA A 72 -3.52 -11.01 15.25
C ALA A 72 -2.80 -9.66 15.13
N VAL A 73 -3.51 -8.63 14.66
CA VAL A 73 -3.06 -7.24 14.75
C VAL A 73 -3.66 -6.62 16.02
N ALA A 74 -2.84 -5.89 16.79
CA ALA A 74 -3.36 -5.12 17.92
C ALA A 74 -4.39 -4.09 17.40
N ALA A 75 -5.52 -3.98 18.10
CA ALA A 75 -6.56 -2.99 17.84
C ALA A 75 -6.13 -1.59 18.33
#